data_AF-A0AAJ0CM34-F1
#
_entry.id   AF-A0AAJ0CM34-F1
#
_cell.length_a   1.000
_cell.length_b   1.000
_cell.length_c   1.000
_cell.angle_alpha   90.00
_cell.angle_beta   90.00
_cell.angle_gamma   90.00
#
_symmetry.space_group_name_H-M   'P 1'
#
loop_
_entity.id
_entity.type
_entity.pdbx_description
1 polymer ?
#
loop_
_entity_poly.entity_id
_entity_poly.type
_entity_poly.pdbx_seq_one_letter_code
_entity_poly.pdbx_strand_id
1 'polypeptide(L)'
;MPWQTERFFGGKGHKDAWASLGRRGLAMLENPDRHVRINTVDGAPLDFTSVSTVLGSIMADFFGAGVNPLQVLSITRALRSSSIAVAGLESAAKEVAPKTMYANPTPGKLAHYLFHAFLKNDGTCEIEHKREQEGVDKSTSLLQSLVFTYATDLPTRPREQKPLPSSDGQTVMLTGSTGAPGTYPLDRLCKSPHTQCIWALNREKDGGKSRQPGLSNSRSLGTDFGKVKFISAQMSRPDLGL
;
A
#
# COMPACT_ATOMS: atom_id res chain seq x y z
N MET A 1 -46.20 21.71 -17.26
CA MET A 1 -45.92 20.55 -18.13
C MET A 1 -44.68 19.84 -17.62
N PRO A 2 -44.81 18.70 -16.93
CA PRO A 2 -43.67 17.90 -16.52
C PRO A 2 -43.42 16.76 -17.51
N TRP A 3 -42.14 16.50 -17.74
CA TRP A 3 -41.61 15.51 -18.67
C TRP A 3 -41.89 14.08 -18.19
N GLN A 4 -42.45 13.26 -19.09
CA GLN A 4 -42.53 11.81 -18.96
C GLN A 4 -41.18 11.18 -19.29
N THR A 5 -40.72 10.23 -18.45
CA THR A 5 -39.75 9.21 -18.87
C THR A 5 -40.35 7.84 -18.61
N GLU A 6 -40.72 7.17 -19.70
CA GLU A 6 -41.15 5.78 -19.72
C GLU A 6 -40.00 4.82 -19.47
N ARG A 7 -40.29 3.83 -18.61
CA ARG A 7 -40.05 2.38 -18.78
C ARG A 7 -38.78 1.95 -19.53
N PHE A 8 -37.77 1.57 -18.76
CA PHE A 8 -36.99 0.35 -19.04
C PHE A 8 -36.89 -0.47 -17.76
N PHE A 9 -36.76 -1.79 -17.90
CA PHE A 9 -36.80 -2.86 -16.87
C PHE A 9 -38.19 -3.42 -16.54
N GLY A 10 -38.66 -4.26 -17.47
CA GLY A 10 -39.63 -5.31 -17.19
C GLY A 10 -38.96 -6.46 -16.43
N GLY A 11 -39.60 -6.88 -15.33
CA GLY A 11 -39.22 -8.06 -14.55
C GLY A 11 -39.85 -8.00 -13.16
N LYS A 12 -40.98 -8.68 -12.96
CA LYS A 12 -41.71 -8.71 -11.67
C LYS A 12 -40.83 -9.14 -10.49
N GLY A 13 -39.81 -9.99 -10.70
CA GLY A 13 -38.89 -10.44 -9.65
C GLY A 13 -37.90 -9.39 -9.12
N HIS A 14 -37.66 -8.30 -9.85
CA HIS A 14 -36.74 -7.26 -9.41
C HIS A 14 -37.37 -6.42 -8.28
N LYS A 15 -38.66 -6.06 -8.37
CA LYS A 15 -39.32 -5.22 -7.35
C LYS A 15 -39.40 -5.87 -5.97
N ASP A 16 -39.53 -7.20 -5.92
CA ASP A 16 -39.65 -7.95 -4.67
C ASP A 16 -38.30 -8.09 -3.95
N ALA A 17 -37.19 -8.14 -4.70
CA ALA A 17 -35.82 -8.13 -4.14
C ALA A 17 -35.47 -6.77 -3.52
N TRP A 18 -35.85 -5.66 -4.17
CA TRP A 18 -35.66 -4.32 -3.61
C TRP A 18 -36.53 -4.06 -2.37
N ALA A 19 -37.75 -4.60 -2.33
CA ALA A 19 -38.63 -4.51 -1.16
C ALA A 19 -38.13 -5.38 0.02
N SER A 20 -37.48 -6.53 -0.25
CA SER A 20 -36.94 -7.39 0.80
C SER A 20 -35.61 -6.89 1.36
N LEU A 21 -34.71 -6.37 0.51
CA LEU A 21 -33.47 -5.70 0.95
C LEU A 21 -33.76 -4.37 1.65
N GLY A 22 -34.73 -3.59 1.15
CA GLY A 22 -35.18 -2.36 1.80
C GLY A 22 -35.71 -2.64 3.21
N ARG A 23 -36.52 -3.68 3.39
CA ARG A 23 -37.03 -4.10 4.71
C ARG A 23 -35.94 -4.69 5.61
N ARG A 24 -34.97 -5.43 5.08
CA ARG A 24 -33.83 -5.95 5.85
C ARG A 24 -32.83 -4.87 6.25
N GLY A 25 -32.58 -3.89 5.38
CA GLY A 25 -31.76 -2.71 5.66
C GLY A 25 -32.43 -1.74 6.63
N LEU A 26 -33.75 -1.56 6.53
CA LEU A 26 -34.54 -0.76 7.48
C LEU A 26 -34.62 -1.44 8.86
N ALA A 27 -34.83 -2.76 8.90
CA ALA A 27 -34.78 -3.55 10.14
C ALA A 27 -33.37 -3.59 10.78
N MET A 28 -32.31 -3.34 10.00
CA MET A 28 -30.93 -3.15 10.49
C MET A 28 -30.71 -1.76 11.11
N LEU A 29 -31.45 -0.75 10.68
CA LEU A 29 -31.39 0.62 11.21
C LEU A 29 -32.33 0.83 12.41
N GLU A 30 -33.41 0.06 12.52
CA GLU A 30 -34.41 0.15 13.60
C GLU A 30 -34.03 -0.57 14.90
N ASN A 31 -32.93 -1.32 14.94
CA ASN A 31 -32.53 -2.10 16.10
C ASN A 31 -31.19 -1.63 16.69
N PRO A 32 -31.19 -0.66 17.64
CA PRO A 32 -29.98 0.01 18.12
C PRO A 32 -29.00 -0.93 18.84
N ASP A 33 -29.45 -2.10 19.29
CA ASP A 33 -28.64 -3.11 19.99
C ASP A 33 -27.90 -4.07 19.03
N ARG A 34 -28.16 -4.01 17.71
CA ARG A 34 -27.46 -4.83 16.69
C ARG A 34 -26.35 -4.09 15.95
N HIS A 35 -26.07 -2.84 16.29
CA HIS A 35 -24.88 -2.16 15.79
C HIS A 35 -23.65 -2.79 16.44
N VAL A 36 -22.86 -3.53 15.66
CA VAL A 36 -21.52 -3.97 16.08
C VAL A 36 -20.66 -2.71 16.24
N ARG A 37 -20.63 -2.16 17.45
CA ARG A 37 -19.68 -1.14 17.86
C ARG A 37 -18.34 -1.83 18.08
N ILE A 38 -17.49 -1.86 17.06
CA ILE A 38 -16.11 -2.33 17.23
C ILE A 38 -15.34 -1.23 17.95
N ASN A 39 -15.55 -1.08 19.27
CA ASN A 39 -14.89 -0.03 20.05
C ASN A 39 -13.41 -0.35 20.34
N THR A 40 -13.00 -1.60 20.14
CA THR A 40 -11.65 -2.08 20.49
C THR A 40 -11.18 -3.19 19.56
N VAL A 41 -9.90 -3.19 19.21
CA VAL A 41 -9.18 -4.33 18.62
C VAL A 41 -8.00 -4.63 19.56
N ASP A 42 -7.91 -5.86 20.07
CA ASP A 42 -6.88 -6.31 21.02
C ASP A 42 -6.72 -5.41 22.27
N GLY A 43 -7.83 -4.88 22.79
CA GLY A 43 -7.83 -4.01 23.99
C GLY A 43 -7.39 -2.56 23.73
N ALA A 44 -7.00 -2.19 22.51
CA ALA A 44 -6.75 -0.81 22.13
C ALA A 44 -8.05 -0.14 21.65
N PRO A 45 -8.46 1.01 22.22
CA PRO A 45 -9.61 1.76 21.73
C PRO A 45 -9.34 2.26 20.32
N LEU A 46 -10.26 1.97 19.41
CA LEU A 46 -10.23 2.56 18.08
C LEU A 46 -10.74 4.00 18.20
N ASP A 47 -9.86 4.97 17.98
CA ASP A 47 -10.25 6.37 17.94
C ASP A 47 -10.97 6.68 16.61
N PHE A 48 -12.31 6.63 16.65
CA PHE A 48 -13.18 6.88 15.50
C PHE A 48 -13.48 8.37 15.27
N THR A 49 -12.96 9.29 16.08
CA THR A 49 -13.21 10.73 15.89
C THR A 49 -12.69 11.24 14.54
N SER A 50 -11.60 10.65 14.02
CA SER A 50 -11.16 10.88 12.64
C SER A 50 -12.09 10.25 11.60
N VAL A 51 -12.63 9.06 11.84
CA VAL A 51 -13.41 8.32 10.83
C VAL A 51 -14.78 8.95 10.58
N SER A 52 -15.45 9.44 11.62
CA SER A 52 -16.74 10.15 11.46
C SER A 52 -16.59 11.45 10.68
N THR A 53 -15.47 12.15 10.85
CA THR A 53 -15.12 13.37 10.09
C THR A 53 -14.87 13.04 8.61
N VAL A 54 -14.21 11.92 8.32
CA VAL A 54 -13.88 11.49 6.95
C VAL A 54 -15.13 10.97 6.20
N LEU A 55 -16.10 10.41 6.91
CA LEU A 55 -17.40 10.00 6.34
C LEU A 55 -18.36 11.16 6.07
N GLY A 56 -18.00 12.40 6.43
CA GLY A 56 -18.82 13.60 6.17
C GLY A 56 -19.06 13.90 4.69
N SER A 57 -18.25 13.32 3.79
CA SER A 57 -18.47 13.37 2.34
C SER A 57 -18.10 12.04 1.70
N ILE A 58 -19.03 11.48 0.93
CA ILE A 58 -18.84 10.22 0.19
C ILE A 58 -17.73 10.32 -0.88
N MET A 59 -17.34 11.54 -1.26
CA MET A 59 -16.30 11.84 -2.25
C MET A 59 -14.96 12.24 -1.60
N ALA A 60 -14.91 12.46 -0.29
CA ALA A 60 -13.68 12.85 0.38
C ALA A 60 -12.67 11.70 0.37
N ASP A 61 -11.41 12.06 0.10
CA ASP A 61 -10.30 11.13 0.11
C ASP A 61 -9.84 10.85 1.55
N PHE A 62 -9.70 9.58 1.92
CA PHE A 62 -9.27 9.17 3.26
C PHE A 62 -7.91 9.80 3.62
N PHE A 63 -6.95 9.81 2.70
CA PHE A 63 -5.60 10.29 2.95
C PHE A 63 -5.53 11.81 2.99
N GLY A 64 -6.28 12.49 2.11
CA GLY A 64 -6.47 13.94 2.16
C GLY A 64 -7.14 14.41 3.45
N ALA A 65 -7.99 13.57 4.05
CA ALA A 65 -8.63 13.82 5.34
C ALA A 65 -7.78 13.37 6.56
N GLY A 66 -6.53 12.94 6.34
CA GLY A 66 -5.58 12.63 7.41
C GLY A 66 -5.52 11.16 7.86
N VAL A 67 -6.21 10.24 7.16
CA VAL A 67 -6.08 8.80 7.44
C VAL A 67 -4.68 8.33 7.10
N ASN A 68 -4.01 7.71 8.07
CA ASN A 68 -2.65 7.21 7.92
C ASN A 68 -2.59 5.67 7.72
N PRO A 69 -1.45 5.11 7.27
CA PRO A 69 -1.32 3.68 6.99
C PRO A 69 -1.64 2.73 8.16
N LEU A 70 -1.42 3.17 9.41
CA LEU A 70 -1.76 2.36 10.58
C LEU A 70 -3.27 2.34 10.81
N GLN A 71 -3.94 3.48 10.61
CA GLN A 71 -5.40 3.58 10.64
C GLN A 71 -6.04 2.77 9.49
N VAL A 72 -5.45 2.79 8.29
CA VAL A 72 -5.87 1.92 7.17
C VAL A 72 -5.89 0.45 7.61
N LEU A 73 -4.84 0.01 8.31
CA LEU A 73 -4.73 -1.37 8.78
C LEU A 73 -5.83 -1.70 9.81
N SER A 74 -6.06 -0.79 10.77
CA SER A 74 -7.12 -0.94 11.78
C SER A 74 -8.52 -1.00 11.16
N ILE A 75 -8.82 -0.09 10.23
CA ILE A 75 -10.12 -0.07 9.52
C ILE A 75 -10.28 -1.35 8.70
N THR A 76 -9.23 -1.79 7.99
CA THR A 76 -9.28 -3.04 7.22
C THR A 76 -9.57 -4.24 8.12
N ARG A 77 -8.95 -4.32 9.29
CA ARG A 77 -9.23 -5.39 10.27
C ARG A 77 -10.67 -5.33 10.77
N ALA A 78 -11.17 -4.14 11.12
CA ALA A 78 -12.54 -3.94 11.56
C ALA A 78 -13.56 -4.35 10.47
N LEU A 79 -13.30 -3.98 9.21
CA LEU A 79 -14.12 -4.39 8.08
C LEU A 79 -14.13 -5.91 7.90
N ARG A 80 -12.96 -6.56 7.97
CA ARG A 80 -12.86 -8.04 7.91
C ARG A 80 -13.63 -8.72 9.04
N SER A 81 -13.47 -8.27 10.28
CA SER A 81 -14.18 -8.87 11.41
C SER A 81 -15.69 -8.68 11.28
N SER A 82 -16.13 -7.50 10.82
CA SER A 82 -17.55 -7.21 10.60
C SER A 82 -18.14 -8.03 9.46
N SER A 83 -17.41 -8.26 8.37
CA SER A 83 -17.90 -9.04 7.23
C SER A 83 -18.07 -10.52 7.58
N ILE A 84 -17.18 -11.07 8.42
CA ILE A 84 -17.29 -12.44 8.92
C ILE A 84 -18.49 -12.55 9.88
N ALA A 85 -18.58 -11.65 10.86
CA ALA A 85 -19.60 -11.71 11.90
C ALA A 85 -21.03 -11.47 11.40
N VAL A 86 -21.21 -10.59 10.40
CA VAL A 86 -22.54 -10.17 9.92
C VAL A 86 -23.04 -11.01 8.75
N ALA A 87 -22.16 -11.45 7.85
CA ALA A 87 -22.55 -12.07 6.60
C ALA A 87 -22.13 -13.54 6.46
N GLY A 88 -21.38 -14.11 7.42
CA GLY A 88 -20.85 -15.49 7.31
C GLY A 88 -19.93 -15.68 6.09
N LEU A 89 -19.43 -14.57 5.56
CA LEU A 89 -18.81 -14.48 4.24
C LEU A 89 -17.28 -14.55 4.38
N GLU A 90 -16.76 -15.72 4.78
CA GLU A 90 -15.31 -15.90 4.98
C GLU A 90 -14.48 -15.61 3.73
N SER A 91 -15.02 -15.93 2.54
CA SER A 91 -14.40 -15.62 1.24
C SER A 91 -14.22 -14.11 1.05
N ALA A 92 -15.14 -13.31 1.58
CA ALA A 92 -15.20 -11.88 1.40
C ALA A 92 -14.27 -11.11 2.35
N ALA A 93 -13.96 -11.68 3.51
CA ALA A 93 -12.93 -11.16 4.41
C ALA A 93 -11.51 -11.22 3.79
N LYS A 94 -11.28 -12.11 2.83
CA LYS A 94 -10.00 -12.18 2.09
C LYS A 94 -9.82 -11.01 1.14
N GLU A 95 -10.92 -10.46 0.61
CA GLU A 95 -10.90 -9.34 -0.34
C GLU A 95 -10.71 -7.97 0.31
N VAL A 96 -11.03 -7.84 1.60
CA VAL A 96 -10.83 -6.59 2.34
C VAL A 96 -9.38 -6.48 2.79
N ALA A 97 -8.47 -6.02 1.93
CA ALA A 97 -7.06 -5.81 2.25
C ALA A 97 -6.68 -4.31 2.29
N PRO A 98 -5.55 -3.92 2.91
CA PRO A 98 -5.09 -2.53 2.87
C PRO A 98 -4.96 -2.01 1.43
N LYS A 99 -4.52 -2.87 0.50
CA LYS A 99 -4.48 -2.60 -0.94
C LYS A 99 -5.83 -2.14 -1.49
N THR A 100 -6.93 -2.75 -1.03
CA THR A 100 -8.30 -2.40 -1.42
C THR A 100 -8.66 -0.98 -1.00
N MET A 101 -8.21 -0.55 0.18
CA MET A 101 -8.43 0.82 0.63
C MET A 101 -7.59 1.82 -0.16
N TYR A 102 -6.32 1.51 -0.44
CA TYR A 102 -5.47 2.36 -1.29
C TYR A 102 -6.01 2.48 -2.73
N ALA A 103 -6.58 1.40 -3.27
CA ALA A 103 -7.20 1.40 -4.60
C ALA A 103 -8.55 2.14 -4.64
N ASN A 104 -9.26 2.21 -3.51
CA ASN A 104 -10.58 2.83 -3.37
C ASN A 104 -10.56 3.89 -2.26
N PRO A 105 -9.89 5.02 -2.47
CA PRO A 105 -9.48 5.90 -1.38
C PRO A 105 -10.60 6.86 -0.91
N THR A 106 -11.85 6.67 -1.36
CA THR A 106 -13.02 7.45 -0.94
C THR A 106 -14.09 6.51 -0.38
N PRO A 107 -14.92 6.93 0.58
CA PRO A 107 -16.03 6.11 1.10
C PRO A 107 -16.94 5.55 0.00
N GLY A 108 -17.26 6.35 -1.03
CA GLY A 108 -18.12 5.90 -2.14
C GLY A 108 -17.50 4.78 -2.96
N LYS A 109 -16.24 4.93 -3.38
CA LYS A 109 -15.51 3.87 -4.10
C LYS A 109 -15.34 2.61 -3.26
N LEU A 110 -15.03 2.76 -1.97
CA LEU A 110 -14.84 1.63 -1.07
C LEU A 110 -16.16 0.88 -0.83
N ALA A 111 -17.25 1.60 -0.56
CA ALA A 111 -18.57 1.00 -0.41
C ALA A 111 -18.99 0.28 -1.69
N HIS A 112 -18.86 0.94 -2.85
CA HIS A 112 -19.17 0.33 -4.14
C HIS A 112 -18.36 -0.95 -4.38
N TYR A 113 -17.05 -0.94 -4.10
CA TYR A 113 -16.21 -2.13 -4.19
C TYR A 113 -16.70 -3.25 -3.26
N LEU A 114 -16.98 -2.94 -1.99
CA LEU A 114 -17.41 -3.92 -1.01
C LEU A 114 -18.79 -4.50 -1.32
N PHE A 115 -19.74 -3.69 -1.80
CA PHE A 115 -21.06 -4.17 -2.22
C PHE A 115 -20.95 -5.16 -3.36
N HIS A 116 -20.13 -4.87 -4.36
CA HIS A 116 -19.89 -5.78 -5.49
C HIS A 116 -19.21 -7.08 -5.04
N ALA A 117 -18.15 -6.97 -4.24
CA ALA A 117 -17.45 -8.10 -3.63
C ALA A 117 -18.38 -9.02 -2.81
N PHE A 118 -19.34 -8.45 -2.06
CA PHE A 118 -20.20 -9.21 -1.17
C PHE A 118 -21.48 -9.77 -1.84
N LEU A 119 -22.06 -9.05 -2.81
CA LEU A 119 -23.27 -9.49 -3.53
C LEU A 119 -23.00 -10.56 -4.60
N LYS A 120 -21.76 -10.62 -5.09
CA LYS A 120 -21.22 -11.65 -6.00
C LYS A 120 -21.46 -13.10 -5.60
N ASN A 121 -21.65 -13.37 -4.30
CA ASN A 121 -21.70 -14.74 -3.79
C ASN A 121 -23.06 -15.45 -4.03
N ASP A 122 -24.08 -14.77 -4.59
CA ASP A 122 -25.40 -15.32 -4.91
C ASP A 122 -25.60 -15.64 -6.42
N GLY A 123 -24.52 -15.88 -7.16
CA GLY A 123 -24.56 -16.73 -8.36
C GLY A 123 -25.10 -16.13 -9.66
N THR A 124 -25.35 -14.82 -9.78
CA THR A 124 -25.70 -14.22 -11.08
C THR A 124 -25.06 -12.85 -11.27
N CYS A 125 -24.09 -12.74 -12.19
CA CYS A 125 -23.87 -11.64 -13.16
C CYS A 125 -22.44 -11.68 -13.74
N GLU A 126 -22.33 -11.87 -15.06
CA GLU A 126 -21.12 -11.96 -15.89
C GLU A 126 -20.28 -10.65 -15.98
N ILE A 127 -20.55 -9.66 -15.13
CA ILE A 127 -19.98 -8.29 -15.26
C ILE A 127 -18.60 -8.18 -14.60
N GLU A 128 -18.25 -9.08 -13.69
CA GLU A 128 -17.07 -8.89 -12.84
C GLU A 128 -15.88 -9.81 -13.13
N HIS A 129 -16.06 -10.92 -13.89
CA HIS A 129 -14.90 -11.47 -14.60
C HIS A 129 -14.27 -10.37 -15.47
N LYS A 130 -15.08 -9.52 -16.11
CA LYS A 130 -14.56 -8.38 -16.86
C LYS A 130 -13.86 -7.31 -16.03
N ARG A 131 -14.25 -6.99 -14.78
CA ARG A 131 -13.60 -5.90 -14.01
C ARG A 131 -12.34 -6.32 -13.24
N GLU A 132 -12.32 -7.52 -12.67
CA GLU A 132 -11.08 -8.08 -12.11
C GLU A 132 -10.11 -8.45 -13.23
N GLN A 133 -10.58 -9.03 -14.35
CA GLN A 133 -9.75 -9.17 -15.54
C GLN A 133 -9.33 -7.80 -16.05
N GLU A 134 -10.21 -6.80 -16.27
CA GLU A 134 -9.77 -5.47 -16.72
C GLU A 134 -8.80 -4.76 -15.76
N GLY A 135 -8.91 -4.94 -14.44
CA GLY A 135 -7.98 -4.37 -13.46
C GLY A 135 -6.64 -5.11 -13.39
N VAL A 136 -6.66 -6.43 -13.48
CA VAL A 136 -5.48 -7.28 -13.62
C VAL A 136 -4.82 -7.08 -14.98
N ASP A 137 -5.59 -6.94 -16.05
CA ASP A 137 -5.18 -6.69 -17.43
C ASP A 137 -4.62 -5.28 -17.58
N LYS A 138 -5.19 -4.27 -16.92
CA LYS A 138 -4.59 -2.92 -16.83
C LYS A 138 -3.29 -2.95 -16.04
N SER A 139 -3.24 -3.65 -14.91
CA SER A 139 -2.00 -3.75 -14.12
C SER A 139 -0.92 -4.54 -14.88
N THR A 140 -1.31 -5.61 -15.57
CA THR A 140 -0.41 -6.49 -16.34
C THR A 140 0.05 -5.80 -17.62
N SER A 141 -0.83 -5.09 -18.33
CA SER A 141 -0.45 -4.28 -19.50
C SER A 141 0.46 -3.11 -19.14
N LEU A 142 0.25 -2.45 -18.00
CA LEU A 142 1.17 -1.44 -17.47
C LEU A 142 2.53 -2.07 -17.13
N LEU A 143 2.56 -3.22 -16.46
CA LEU A 143 3.80 -3.93 -16.16
C LEU A 143 4.53 -4.37 -17.44
N GLN A 144 3.81 -4.90 -18.43
CA GLN A 144 4.36 -5.26 -19.73
C GLN A 144 4.89 -4.04 -20.48
N SER A 145 4.19 -2.90 -20.42
CA SER A 145 4.64 -1.64 -21.00
C SER A 145 5.91 -1.12 -20.32
N LEU A 146 6.02 -1.22 -18.99
CA LEU A 146 7.23 -0.87 -18.25
C LEU A 146 8.39 -1.80 -18.62
N VAL A 147 8.16 -3.11 -18.66
CA VAL A 147 9.17 -4.08 -19.08
C VAL A 147 9.61 -3.77 -20.51
N PHE A 148 8.69 -3.55 -21.44
CA PHE A 148 9.03 -3.17 -22.80
C PHE A 148 9.86 -1.88 -22.82
N THR A 149 9.38 -0.81 -22.19
CA THR A 149 10.05 0.51 -22.17
C THR A 149 11.46 0.45 -21.58
N TYR A 150 11.66 -0.30 -20.49
CA TYR A 150 12.92 -0.31 -19.75
C TYR A 150 13.81 -1.51 -20.05
N ALA A 151 13.32 -2.52 -20.78
CA ALA A 151 14.08 -3.74 -21.07
C ALA A 151 14.36 -3.99 -22.55
N THR A 152 13.70 -3.32 -23.50
CA THR A 152 13.99 -3.50 -24.94
C THR A 152 15.39 -3.05 -25.33
N ASP A 153 15.84 -1.93 -24.76
CA ASP A 153 17.12 -1.30 -25.10
C ASP A 153 18.19 -1.55 -24.03
N LEU A 154 18.03 -2.62 -23.23
CA LEU A 154 19.09 -3.04 -22.32
C LEU A 154 20.32 -3.43 -23.17
N PRO A 155 21.47 -2.76 -22.98
CA PRO A 155 22.65 -3.09 -23.76
C PRO A 155 23.05 -4.54 -23.44
N THR A 156 22.94 -5.41 -24.44
CA THR A 156 23.47 -6.78 -24.39
C THR A 156 24.99 -6.69 -24.42
N ARG A 157 25.60 -6.31 -23.29
CA ARG A 157 27.07 -6.34 -23.18
C ARG A 157 27.50 -7.80 -23.17
N PRO A 158 28.26 -8.29 -24.17
CA PRO A 158 28.83 -9.62 -24.11
C PRO A 158 29.65 -9.71 -22.82
N ARG A 159 29.39 -10.75 -22.02
CA ARG A 159 30.08 -10.96 -20.73
C ARG A 159 31.61 -10.90 -20.88
N GLU A 160 32.10 -11.27 -22.06
CA GLU A 160 33.50 -11.27 -22.48
C GLU A 160 34.13 -9.88 -22.58
N GLN A 161 33.35 -8.82 -22.77
CA GLN A 161 33.85 -7.44 -22.90
C GLN A 161 33.83 -6.65 -21.58
N LYS A 162 33.27 -7.23 -20.51
CA LYS A 162 33.30 -6.58 -19.19
C LYS A 162 34.60 -6.98 -18.49
N PRO A 163 35.52 -6.04 -18.19
CA PRO A 163 36.68 -6.36 -17.40
C PRO A 163 36.23 -6.95 -16.06
N LEU A 164 37.00 -7.93 -15.56
CA LEU A 164 36.75 -8.49 -14.25
C LEU A 164 36.73 -7.35 -13.22
N PRO A 165 35.77 -7.37 -12.26
CA PRO A 165 35.79 -6.39 -11.19
C PRO A 165 37.14 -6.44 -10.49
N SER A 166 37.71 -5.29 -10.16
CA SER A 166 38.98 -5.23 -9.42
C SER A 166 38.84 -6.06 -8.15
N SER A 167 39.77 -6.99 -7.93
CA SER A 167 39.80 -7.79 -6.70
C SER A 167 40.09 -6.91 -5.49
N ASP A 168 40.80 -5.80 -5.67
CA ASP A 168 41.29 -4.94 -4.60
C ASP A 168 41.13 -3.45 -4.92
N GLY A 169 41.31 -2.59 -3.92
CA GLY A 169 41.26 -1.14 -4.10
C GLY A 169 39.86 -0.59 -4.44
N GLN A 170 38.80 -1.31 -4.08
CA GLN A 170 37.44 -0.95 -4.48
C GLN A 170 36.99 0.33 -3.78
N THR A 171 36.45 1.27 -4.55
CA THR A 171 35.74 2.43 -4.04
C THR A 171 34.24 2.23 -4.23
N VAL A 172 33.48 2.29 -3.15
CA VAL A 172 32.04 1.97 -3.16
C VAL A 172 31.25 3.19 -2.73
N MET A 173 30.25 3.56 -3.52
CA MET A 173 29.25 4.56 -3.14
C MET A 173 28.05 3.85 -2.52
N LEU A 174 27.70 4.22 -1.28
CA LEU A 174 26.57 3.65 -0.55
C LEU A 174 25.58 4.75 -0.18
N THR A 175 24.34 4.59 -0.62
CA THR A 175 23.24 5.49 -0.29
C THR A 175 22.41 4.94 0.86
N GLY A 176 22.03 5.79 1.83
CA GLY A 176 21.11 5.39 2.90
C GLY A 176 21.73 4.46 3.95
N SER A 177 23.00 4.65 4.28
CA SER A 177 23.71 3.83 5.28
C SER A 177 23.14 3.95 6.70
N THR A 178 22.46 5.06 7.00
CA THR A 178 21.75 5.32 8.26
C THR A 178 20.38 4.62 8.33
N GLY A 179 19.91 4.02 7.24
CA GLY A 179 18.70 3.20 7.21
C GLY A 179 18.92 1.83 7.84
N ALA A 180 17.85 1.22 8.35
CA ALA A 180 17.89 -0.14 8.89
C ALA A 180 18.54 -1.17 7.95
N PRO A 181 18.21 -1.21 6.63
CA PRO A 181 18.88 -2.14 5.72
C PRO A 181 20.30 -1.69 5.36
N GLY A 182 20.60 -0.39 5.36
CA GLY A 182 21.87 0.17 4.87
C GLY A 182 23.06 0.01 5.83
N THR A 183 22.80 -0.19 7.13
CA THR A 183 23.87 -0.37 8.13
C THR A 183 24.62 -1.69 7.95
N TYR A 184 23.97 -2.75 7.45
CA TYR A 184 24.60 -4.07 7.26
C TYR A 184 25.57 -4.12 6.07
N PRO A 185 25.23 -3.61 4.87
CA PRO A 185 26.20 -3.46 3.79
C PRO A 185 27.38 -2.59 4.20
N LEU A 186 27.15 -1.49 4.94
CA LEU A 186 28.25 -0.65 5.43
C LEU A 186 29.24 -1.44 6.30
N ASP A 187 28.73 -2.22 7.27
CA ASP A 187 29.56 -3.06 8.13
C ASP A 187 30.40 -4.08 7.33
N ARG A 188 29.79 -4.75 6.35
CA ARG A 188 30.51 -5.69 5.48
C ARG A 188 31.59 -5.00 4.64
N LEU A 189 31.29 -3.82 4.09
CA LEU A 189 32.25 -3.05 3.30
C LEU A 189 33.43 -2.56 4.16
N CYS A 190 33.19 -2.13 5.42
CA CYS A 190 34.26 -1.76 6.33
C CYS A 190 35.20 -2.94 6.62
N LYS A 191 34.62 -4.12 6.87
CA LYS A 191 35.35 -5.37 7.17
C LYS A 191 36.06 -5.96 5.95
N SER A 192 35.62 -5.64 4.74
CA SER A 192 36.21 -6.14 3.50
C SER A 192 37.63 -5.60 3.31
N PRO A 193 38.66 -6.46 3.17
CA PRO A 193 40.01 -6.02 2.85
C PRO A 193 40.11 -5.42 1.44
N HIS A 194 39.21 -5.83 0.54
CA HIS A 194 39.17 -5.40 -0.86
C HIS A 194 38.64 -3.97 -1.04
N THR A 195 37.94 -3.43 -0.04
CA THR A 195 37.38 -2.09 -0.07
C THR A 195 38.36 -1.09 0.51
N GLN A 196 38.77 -0.13 -0.32
CA GLN A 196 39.69 0.95 0.07
C GLN A 196 38.93 2.16 0.63
N CYS A 197 37.82 2.53 -0.02
CA CYS A 197 37.09 3.74 0.35
C CYS A 197 35.58 3.55 0.15
N ILE A 198 34.79 4.09 1.07
CA ILE A 198 33.33 4.03 1.05
C ILE A 198 32.80 5.46 1.11
N TRP A 199 31.99 5.86 0.13
CA TRP A 199 31.32 7.16 0.11
C TRP A 199 29.88 6.95 0.57
N ALA A 200 29.60 7.30 1.82
CA ALA A 200 28.27 7.16 2.41
C ALA A 200 27.45 8.43 2.19
N LEU A 201 26.53 8.38 1.23
CA LEU A 201 25.66 9.50 0.85
C LEU A 201 24.34 9.42 1.62
N ASN A 202 24.12 10.38 2.52
CA ASN A 202 22.91 10.46 3.34
C ASN A 202 22.37 11.89 3.39
N ARG A 203 21.09 12.04 3.78
CA ARG A 203 20.38 13.33 3.76
C ARG A 203 20.79 14.25 4.91
N GLU A 204 21.31 13.70 5.99
CA GLU A 204 21.77 14.45 7.15
C GLU A 204 22.92 15.41 6.78
N LYS A 205 23.02 16.56 7.47
CA LYS A 205 24.01 17.62 7.17
C LYS A 205 25.46 17.14 7.30
N ASP A 206 25.71 16.20 8.19
CA ASP A 206 27.02 15.58 8.44
C ASP A 206 27.19 14.25 7.66
N GLY A 207 26.32 13.98 6.68
CA GLY A 207 26.29 12.72 5.94
C GLY A 207 25.98 11.50 6.81
N GLY A 208 25.45 11.68 8.03
CA GLY A 208 25.13 10.59 8.96
C GLY A 208 26.26 10.20 9.91
N LYS A 209 27.39 10.93 9.91
CA LYS A 209 28.58 10.64 10.73
C LYS A 209 28.28 10.52 12.23
N SER A 210 27.44 11.40 12.78
CA SER A 210 27.05 11.39 14.20
C SER A 210 26.11 10.23 14.55
N ARG A 211 25.26 9.82 13.61
CA ARG A 211 24.18 8.85 13.84
C ARG A 211 24.62 7.41 13.60
N GLN A 212 25.51 7.20 12.63
CA GLN A 212 25.97 5.87 12.22
C GLN A 212 26.53 5.02 13.37
N PRO A 213 27.38 5.54 14.29
CA PRO A 213 27.92 4.74 15.38
C PRO A 213 26.84 4.17 16.30
N GLY A 214 25.84 4.97 16.66
CA GLY A 214 24.72 4.53 17.49
C GLY A 214 23.88 3.44 16.81
N LEU A 215 23.65 3.60 15.50
CA LEU A 215 22.91 2.63 14.68
C LEU A 215 23.65 1.31 14.48
N SER A 216 24.97 1.35 14.33
CA SER A 216 25.80 0.15 14.26
C SER A 216 25.82 -0.56 15.61
N ASN A 217 26.06 0.19 16.70
CA ASN A 217 26.14 -0.37 18.04
C ASN A 217 24.81 -1.02 18.49
N SER A 218 23.67 -0.37 18.21
CA SER A 218 22.35 -0.94 18.52
C SER A 218 22.03 -2.24 17.78
N ARG A 219 22.82 -2.58 16.75
CA ARG A 219 22.68 -3.81 15.94
C ARG A 219 23.87 -4.76 16.10
N SER A 220 24.76 -4.50 17.07
CA SER A 220 25.98 -5.27 17.30
C SER A 220 26.89 -5.34 16.07
N LEU A 221 26.95 -4.25 15.30
CA LEU A 221 27.81 -4.10 14.12
C LEU A 221 29.07 -3.29 14.45
N GLY A 222 30.07 -3.38 13.56
CA GLY A 222 31.30 -2.63 13.68
C GLY A 222 31.08 -1.12 13.66
N THR A 223 31.87 -0.43 14.48
CA THR A 223 31.89 1.04 14.59
C THR A 223 33.18 1.65 14.05
N ASP A 224 34.05 0.83 13.46
CA ASP A 224 35.20 1.32 12.71
C ASP A 224 34.74 1.83 11.33
N PHE A 225 34.89 3.13 11.14
CA PHE A 225 34.54 3.83 9.92
C PHE A 225 35.76 4.47 9.25
N GLY A 226 36.98 3.98 9.52
CA GLY A 226 38.21 4.57 8.96
C GLY A 226 38.24 4.63 7.43
N LYS A 227 37.54 3.73 6.74
CA LYS A 227 37.39 3.70 5.28
C LYS A 227 36.24 4.57 4.75
N VAL A 228 35.42 5.14 5.62
CA VAL A 228 34.15 5.78 5.26
C VAL A 228 34.27 7.30 5.22
N LYS A 229 33.84 7.88 4.10
CA LYS A 229 33.59 9.31 3.92
C LYS A 229 32.09 9.55 3.95
N PHE A 230 31.63 10.19 5.02
CA PHE A 230 30.23 10.61 5.14
C PHE A 230 30.01 11.90 4.36
N ILE A 231 29.05 11.87 3.44
CA ILE A 231 28.75 12.97 2.52
C ILE A 231 27.26 13.29 2.63
N SER A 232 26.94 14.57 2.79
CA SER A 232 25.56 15.04 2.72
C SER A 232 25.12 15.08 1.26
N ALA A 233 23.98 14.48 0.95
CA ALA A 233 23.45 14.39 -0.40
C ALA A 233 21.91 14.44 -0.38
N GLN A 234 21.34 15.12 -1.37
CA GLN A 234 19.90 15.20 -1.60
C GLN A 234 19.55 14.60 -2.96
N MET A 235 19.21 13.30 -2.97
CA MET A 235 18.96 12.51 -4.18
C MET A 235 17.80 13.02 -5.06
N SER A 236 16.92 13.85 -4.51
CA SER A 236 15.83 14.48 -5.26
C SER A 236 16.28 15.68 -6.10
N ARG A 237 17.55 16.09 -6.01
CA ARG A 237 18.12 17.22 -6.75
C ARG A 237 19.06 16.70 -7.86
N PRO A 238 19.31 17.51 -8.91
CA PRO A 238 20.38 17.25 -9.87
C PRO A 238 21.72 16.99 -9.15
N ASP A 239 22.56 16.18 -9.78
CA ASP A 239 23.90 15.82 -9.27
C ASP A 239 23.89 15.25 -7.84
N LEU A 240 22.81 14.55 -7.49
CA LEU A 240 22.56 13.98 -6.15
C LEU A 240 22.52 15.02 -5.02
N GLY A 241 22.44 16.30 -5.35
CA GLY A 241 22.49 17.40 -4.40
C GLY A 241 23.80 17.45 -3.59
N LEU A 242 24.90 17.04 -4.23
CA LEU A 242 26.26 17.15 -3.72
C LEU A 242 26.80 18.58 -3.81
#